data_AF-A0A9D5K7Y6-F1
#
_entry.id   AF-A0A9D5K7Y6-F1
#
_cell.length_a   1.000
_cell.length_b   1.000
_cell.length_c   1.000
_cell.angle_alpha   90.00
_cell.angle_beta   90.00
_cell.angle_gamma   90.00
#
_symmetry.space_group_name_H-M   'P 1'
#
loop_
_entity.id
_entity.type
_entity.pdbx_description
1 polymer ?
#
loop_
_entity_poly.entity_id
_entity_poly.type
_entity_poly.pdbx_seq_one_letter_code
_entity_poly.pdbx_strand_id
1 'polypeptide(L)'
;MVEEKLPQILVRGISLISLGEYVKSRLKSNEERRFFTRLPAMDAEIILTAQKWQWYPFSTQRSLREGIAQRFDPRNPLDAIYDAGYYAAERETSTFLRAMLGFFSPRIVLRNANVIWSKYYSLGKLQGTFVREGFGIVELTGFPSDSKFCPMVTSWLTVASSTLKLSGAEVTKTACMHNNDPLCRWEIHWRILKADKPGQPHASFNQMTFPPINPSCCRDSPLQKATNAVTPSSISLKPAVFTAMRTVLALKSRMGTILIPRGAPG
;
A
#
# COMPACT_ATOMS: atom_id res chain seq x y z
N MET A 1 -17.36 -25.10 24.62
CA MET A 1 -17.26 -23.87 23.80
C MET A 1 -16.08 -24.07 22.87
N VAL A 2 -16.32 -24.23 21.57
CA VAL A 2 -15.25 -24.37 20.59
C VAL A 2 -14.75 -22.96 20.30
N GLU A 3 -13.50 -22.68 20.64
CA GLU A 3 -12.86 -21.43 20.24
C GLU A 3 -12.74 -21.43 18.72
N GLU A 4 -13.65 -20.73 18.05
CA GLU A 4 -13.64 -20.59 16.60
C GLU A 4 -12.37 -19.82 16.23
N LYS A 5 -11.36 -20.55 15.75
CA LYS A 5 -10.06 -20.01 15.38
C LYS A 5 -10.27 -19.07 14.21
N LEU A 6 -10.32 -17.76 14.50
CA LEU A 6 -10.47 -16.72 13.48
C LEU A 6 -9.45 -16.94 12.35
N PRO A 7 -9.85 -16.74 11.09
CA PRO A 7 -8.96 -16.97 9.96
C PRO A 7 -7.71 -16.10 10.10
N GLN A 8 -6.54 -16.75 10.03
CA GLN A 8 -5.27 -16.08 10.16
C GLN A 8 -5.03 -15.16 8.96
N ILE A 9 -4.93 -13.86 9.23
CA ILE A 9 -4.56 -12.87 8.21
C ILE A 9 -3.09 -13.06 7.88
N LEU A 10 -2.76 -13.15 6.59
CA LEU A 10 -1.41 -13.26 6.10
C LEU A 10 -0.99 -12.00 5.34
N VAL A 11 0.30 -11.71 5.41
CA VAL A 11 0.98 -10.62 4.72
C VAL A 11 2.13 -11.17 3.89
N ARG A 12 2.39 -10.56 2.74
CA ARG A 12 3.50 -10.93 1.87
C ARG A 12 4.83 -10.52 2.49
N GLY A 13 5.82 -11.40 2.44
CA GLY A 13 7.14 -11.18 3.04
C GLY A 13 7.84 -9.91 2.57
N ILE A 14 7.62 -9.47 1.32
CA ILE A 14 8.14 -8.19 0.84
C ILE A 14 7.77 -7.01 1.76
N SER A 15 6.56 -7.02 2.33
CA SER A 15 6.11 -5.95 3.21
C SER A 15 6.82 -5.96 4.57
N LEU A 16 7.13 -7.15 5.09
CA LEU A 16 7.95 -7.30 6.30
C LEU A 16 9.39 -6.83 6.05
N ILE A 17 9.98 -7.28 4.93
CA ILE A 17 11.35 -6.93 4.55
C ILE A 17 11.49 -5.42 4.40
N SER A 18 10.58 -4.75 3.68
CA SER A 18 10.68 -3.31 3.45
C SER A 18 10.62 -2.49 4.74
N LEU A 19 9.78 -2.90 5.70
CA LEU A 19 9.71 -2.27 7.02
C LEU A 19 10.93 -2.60 7.90
N GLY A 20 11.46 -3.83 7.81
CA GLY A 20 12.72 -4.19 8.46
C GLY A 20 13.87 -3.33 7.95
N GLU A 21 13.97 -3.15 6.62
CA GLU A 21 14.97 -2.29 5.99
C GLU A 21 14.81 -0.81 6.38
N TYR A 22 13.57 -0.33 6.59
CA TYR A 22 13.35 1.01 7.17
C TYR A 22 14.05 1.14 8.51
N VAL A 23 13.85 0.17 9.42
CA VAL A 23 14.50 0.15 10.74
C VAL A 23 16.02 0.16 10.61
N LYS A 24 16.58 -0.73 9.78
CA LYS A 24 18.03 -0.82 9.55
C LYS A 24 18.62 0.46 8.98
N SER A 25 17.91 1.13 8.07
CA SER A 25 18.37 2.38 7.46
C SER A 25 18.44 3.56 8.45
N ARG A 26 17.78 3.46 9.60
CA ARG A 26 17.67 4.54 10.59
C ARG A 26 18.46 4.27 11.88
N LEU A 27 18.92 3.04 12.11
CA LEU A 27 19.61 2.63 13.34
C LEU A 27 21.04 2.18 13.06
N LYS A 28 21.93 2.38 14.03
CA LYS A 28 23.27 1.76 14.01
C LYS A 28 23.15 0.26 14.30
N SER A 29 24.11 -0.56 13.86
CA SER A 29 24.04 -2.04 13.98
C SER A 29 23.79 -2.55 15.40
N ASN A 30 24.31 -1.87 16.43
CA ASN A 30 24.07 -2.23 17.83
C ASN A 30 22.66 -1.87 18.31
N GLU A 31 22.07 -0.78 17.80
CA GLU A 31 20.69 -0.37 18.09
C GLU A 31 19.68 -1.20 17.31
N GLU A 32 20.01 -1.55 16.06
CA GLU A 32 19.24 -2.48 15.22
C GLU A 32 19.07 -3.82 15.94
N ARG A 33 20.17 -4.42 16.42
CA ARG A 33 20.12 -5.67 17.17
C ARG A 33 19.19 -5.54 18.38
N ARG A 34 19.33 -4.46 19.16
CA ARG A 34 18.48 -4.20 20.34
C ARG A 34 17.01 -4.05 19.97
N PHE A 35 16.71 -3.41 18.84
CA PHE A 35 15.36 -3.26 18.33
C PHE A 35 14.73 -4.63 18.08
N PHE A 36 15.38 -5.49 17.28
CA PHE A 36 14.81 -6.79 16.95
C PHE A 36 14.73 -7.73 18.16
N THR A 37 15.65 -7.65 19.13
CA THR A 37 15.55 -8.45 20.37
C THR A 37 14.39 -8.05 21.29
N ARG A 38 13.77 -6.89 21.10
CA ARG A 38 12.58 -6.45 21.87
C ARG A 38 11.27 -6.92 21.25
N LEU A 39 11.28 -7.35 19.99
CA LEU A 39 10.13 -7.96 19.37
C LEU A 39 9.94 -9.39 19.92
N PRO A 40 8.73 -9.96 19.82
CA PRO A 40 8.54 -11.39 20.06
C PRO A 40 9.56 -12.21 19.24
N ALA A 41 10.21 -13.19 19.85
CA ALA A 41 11.33 -13.92 19.25
C ALA A 41 11.00 -14.49 17.86
N MET A 42 9.83 -15.11 17.72
CA MET A 42 9.33 -15.65 16.46
C MET A 42 9.11 -14.56 15.39
N ASP A 43 8.60 -13.38 15.79
CA ASP A 43 8.40 -12.27 14.86
C ASP A 43 9.73 -11.71 14.37
N ALA A 44 10.71 -11.55 15.27
CA ALA A 44 12.05 -11.10 14.94
C ALA A 44 12.72 -12.06 13.94
N GLU A 45 12.67 -13.37 14.20
CA GLU A 45 13.20 -14.40 13.31
C GLU A 45 12.57 -14.34 11.92
N ILE A 46 11.23 -14.24 11.86
CA ILE A 46 10.51 -14.11 10.59
C ILE A 46 10.98 -12.86 9.84
N ILE A 47 11.07 -11.70 10.48
CA ILE A 47 11.46 -10.45 9.81
C ILE A 47 12.89 -10.54 9.24
N LEU A 48 13.80 -11.19 9.96
CA LEU A 48 15.20 -11.33 9.56
C LEU A 48 15.43 -12.37 8.47
N THR A 49 14.56 -13.39 8.38
CA THR A 49 14.72 -14.51 7.43
C THR A 49 13.65 -14.53 6.32
N ALA A 50 12.71 -13.58 6.33
CA ALA A 50 11.59 -13.55 5.39
C ALA A 50 12.04 -13.55 3.92
N GLN A 51 11.31 -14.31 3.12
CA GLN A 51 11.42 -14.31 1.68
C GLN A 51 10.32 -13.46 1.05
N LYS A 52 10.68 -12.67 0.02
CA LYS A 52 9.78 -11.68 -0.61
C LYS A 52 8.41 -12.24 -1.02
N TRP A 53 8.36 -13.48 -1.50
CA TRP A 53 7.17 -14.08 -2.10
C TRP A 53 6.35 -14.95 -1.15
N GLN A 54 6.89 -15.29 0.02
CA GLN A 54 6.19 -16.13 1.00
C GLN A 54 5.16 -15.33 1.79
N TRP A 55 4.20 -16.05 2.37
CA TRP A 55 3.16 -15.50 3.23
C TRP A 55 3.53 -15.71 4.70
N TYR A 56 3.30 -14.69 5.51
CA TYR A 56 3.62 -14.68 6.94
C TYR A 56 2.43 -14.17 7.75
N PRO A 57 2.35 -14.46 9.06
CA PRO A 57 1.30 -13.91 9.91
C PRO A 57 1.27 -12.37 9.89
N PHE A 58 0.10 -11.76 9.71
CA PHE A 58 -0.04 -10.30 9.79
C PHE A 58 0.31 -9.75 11.19
N SER A 59 0.19 -10.57 12.23
CA SER A 59 0.63 -10.24 13.58
C SER A 59 2.12 -9.85 13.62
N THR A 60 2.96 -10.48 12.81
CA THR A 60 4.38 -10.13 12.71
C THR A 60 4.59 -8.72 12.18
N GLN A 61 3.81 -8.30 11.17
CA GLN A 61 3.84 -6.93 10.67
C GLN A 61 3.31 -5.95 11.73
N ARG A 62 2.29 -6.34 12.50
CA ARG A 62 1.78 -5.55 13.62
C ARG A 62 2.84 -5.35 14.70
N SER A 63 3.53 -6.39 15.13
CA SER A 63 4.63 -6.30 16.11
C SER A 63 5.75 -5.38 15.62
N LEU A 64 6.13 -5.49 14.34
CA LEU A 64 7.13 -4.61 13.74
C LEU A 64 6.67 -3.15 13.72
N ARG A 65 5.42 -2.87 13.33
CA ARG A 65 4.85 -1.52 13.39
C ARG A 65 4.86 -0.98 14.82
N GLU A 66 4.42 -1.78 15.79
CA GLU A 66 4.41 -1.36 17.19
C GLU A 66 5.82 -0.99 17.67
N GLY A 67 6.83 -1.80 17.34
CA GLY A 67 8.23 -1.48 17.61
C GLY A 67 8.69 -0.17 16.95
N ILE A 68 8.33 0.07 15.68
CA ILE A 68 8.64 1.31 14.95
C ILE A 68 8.02 2.52 15.65
N ALA A 69 6.72 2.45 15.96
CA ALA A 69 5.98 3.50 16.66
C ALA A 69 6.61 3.84 18.02
N GLN A 70 7.01 2.83 18.79
CA GLN A 70 7.65 3.02 20.09
C GLN A 70 9.11 3.49 20.01
N ARG A 71 9.81 3.23 18.91
CA ARG A 71 11.26 3.54 18.80
C ARG A 71 11.54 4.92 18.22
N PHE A 72 10.82 5.32 17.18
CA PHE A 72 11.19 6.48 16.36
C PHE A 72 10.47 7.76 16.77
N ASP A 73 9.17 7.70 17.03
CA ASP A 73 8.44 8.83 17.61
C ASP A 73 7.34 8.34 18.58
N PRO A 74 7.69 8.11 19.85
CA PRO A 74 6.73 7.70 20.86
C PRO A 74 5.62 8.73 21.11
N ARG A 75 5.87 10.02 20.79
CA ARG A 75 4.90 11.11 20.99
C ARG A 75 3.92 11.20 19.82
N ASN A 76 4.39 10.90 18.60
CA ASN A 76 3.57 10.83 17.39
C ASN A 76 3.73 9.47 16.69
N PRO A 77 3.24 8.38 17.31
CA PRO A 77 3.45 7.03 16.79
C PRO A 77 2.85 6.83 15.39
N LEU A 78 1.79 7.55 15.04
CA LEU A 78 1.17 7.45 13.71
C LEU A 78 2.05 8.06 12.61
N ASP A 79 2.79 9.12 12.92
CA ASP A 79 3.68 9.79 11.97
C ASP A 79 4.90 8.90 11.69
N ALA A 80 5.47 8.26 12.72
CA ALA A 80 6.53 7.26 12.55
C ALA A 80 6.09 6.10 11.64
N ILE A 81 4.82 5.66 11.74
CA ILE A 81 4.28 4.61 10.86
C ILE A 81 4.02 5.11 9.46
N TYR A 82 3.54 6.35 9.30
CA TYR A 82 3.40 6.97 7.98
C TYR A 82 4.75 7.02 7.26
N ASP A 83 5.80 7.47 7.94
CA ASP A 83 7.17 7.53 7.39
C ASP A 83 7.70 6.15 7.01
N ALA A 84 7.52 5.16 7.89
CA ALA A 84 7.92 3.78 7.60
C ALA A 84 7.14 3.19 6.42
N GLY A 85 5.85 3.46 6.34
CA GLY A 85 4.99 3.04 5.25
C GLY A 85 5.35 3.71 3.93
N TYR A 86 5.74 5.00 3.96
CA TYR A 86 6.20 5.73 2.78
C TYR A 86 7.49 5.11 2.24
N TYR A 87 8.48 4.90 3.10
CA TYR A 87 9.73 4.22 2.75
C TYR A 87 9.48 2.83 2.16
N ALA A 88 8.61 2.04 2.79
CA ALA A 88 8.27 0.71 2.30
C ALA A 88 7.60 0.76 0.92
N ALA A 89 6.63 1.67 0.73
CA ALA A 89 5.96 1.85 -0.54
C ALA A 89 6.92 2.26 -1.67
N GLU A 90 7.87 3.16 -1.41
CA GLU A 90 8.86 3.54 -2.41
C GLU A 90 9.74 2.37 -2.85
N ARG A 91 10.14 1.51 -1.92
CA ARG A 91 10.93 0.31 -2.21
C ARG A 91 10.13 -0.75 -2.95
N GLU A 92 8.90 -0.99 -2.55
CA GLU A 92 8.05 -2.02 -3.13
C GLU A 92 7.53 -1.65 -4.52
N THR A 93 7.38 -0.36 -4.79
CA THR A 93 7.00 0.14 -6.11
C THR A 93 8.17 0.13 -7.10
N SER A 94 9.42 0.03 -6.64
CA SER A 94 10.63 0.52 -7.33
C SER A 94 11.01 -0.09 -8.69
N THR A 95 10.37 -1.13 -9.22
CA THR A 95 10.71 -1.61 -10.57
C THR A 95 9.50 -2.07 -11.38
N PHE A 96 8.83 -3.15 -10.98
CA PHE A 96 7.71 -3.67 -11.78
C PHE A 96 6.43 -2.86 -11.59
N LEU A 97 6.12 -2.47 -10.35
CA LEU A 97 4.92 -1.68 -10.07
C LEU A 97 5.05 -0.25 -10.62
N ARG A 98 6.23 0.39 -10.52
CA ARG A 98 6.49 1.71 -11.15
C ARG A 98 6.31 1.67 -12.65
N ALA A 99 6.84 0.65 -13.33
CA ALA A 99 6.60 0.49 -14.76
C ALA A 99 5.11 0.35 -15.05
N MET A 100 4.41 -0.57 -14.38
CA MET A 100 2.96 -0.75 -14.55
C MET A 100 2.18 0.54 -14.27
N LEU A 101 2.36 1.14 -13.09
CA LEU A 101 1.65 2.35 -12.68
C LEU A 101 1.93 3.53 -13.60
N GLY A 102 3.17 3.70 -14.08
CA GLY A 102 3.52 4.76 -15.02
C GLY A 102 2.81 4.66 -16.38
N PHE A 103 2.38 3.45 -16.78
CA PHE A 103 1.62 3.24 -18.03
C PHE A 103 0.09 3.27 -17.83
N PHE A 104 -0.41 3.12 -16.61
CA PHE A 104 -1.85 3.06 -16.36
C PHE A 104 -2.42 4.41 -15.98
N SER A 105 -3.62 4.70 -16.49
CA SER A 105 -4.38 5.86 -16.02
C SER A 105 -4.85 5.65 -14.57
N PRO A 106 -5.08 6.73 -13.81
CA PRO A 106 -5.60 6.65 -12.44
C PRO A 106 -6.87 5.81 -12.34
N ARG A 107 -7.75 5.91 -13.34
CA ARG A 107 -8.97 5.09 -13.47
C ARG A 107 -8.66 3.59 -13.48
N ILE A 108 -7.64 3.15 -14.23
CA ILE A 108 -7.27 1.74 -14.33
C ILE A 108 -6.67 1.27 -13.00
N VAL A 109 -5.82 2.08 -12.35
CA VAL A 109 -5.21 1.71 -11.06
C VAL A 109 -6.28 1.57 -9.98
N LEU A 110 -7.17 2.55 -9.84
CA LEU A 110 -8.27 2.51 -8.87
C LEU A 110 -9.17 1.29 -9.11
N ARG A 111 -9.54 1.01 -10.36
CA ARG A 111 -10.33 -0.18 -10.72
C ARG A 111 -9.64 -1.50 -10.31
N ASN A 112 -8.32 -1.53 -10.31
CA ASN A 112 -7.51 -2.71 -9.98
C ASN A 112 -6.95 -2.70 -8.55
N ALA A 113 -7.39 -1.77 -7.68
CA ALA A 113 -6.88 -1.64 -6.32
C ALA A 113 -6.94 -2.97 -5.55
N ASN A 114 -8.03 -3.74 -5.71
CA ASN A 114 -8.19 -5.02 -5.02
C ASN A 114 -7.19 -6.09 -5.50
N VAL A 115 -6.86 -6.08 -6.79
CA VAL A 115 -5.87 -7.00 -7.38
C VAL A 115 -4.47 -6.67 -6.87
N ILE A 116 -4.18 -5.38 -6.66
CA ILE A 116 -2.92 -4.94 -6.05
C ILE A 116 -2.90 -5.37 -4.58
N TRP A 117 -3.97 -5.11 -3.83
CA TRP A 117 -4.13 -5.48 -2.43
C TRP A 117 -3.90 -6.98 -2.18
N SER A 118 -4.51 -7.85 -2.97
CA SER A 118 -4.39 -9.31 -2.82
C SER A 118 -2.97 -9.85 -3.08
N LYS A 119 -2.06 -9.04 -3.64
CA LYS A 119 -0.64 -9.41 -3.75
C LYS A 119 0.08 -9.33 -2.41
N TYR A 120 -0.39 -8.44 -1.52
CA TYR A 120 0.26 -8.12 -0.25
C TYR A 120 -0.47 -8.70 0.96
N TYR A 121 -1.79 -8.87 0.90
CA TYR A 121 -2.60 -9.34 2.03
C TYR A 121 -3.55 -10.46 1.59
N SER A 122 -3.78 -11.45 2.47
CA SER A 122 -4.68 -12.59 2.18
C SER A 122 -6.15 -12.30 2.47
N LEU A 123 -6.45 -11.26 3.25
CA LEU A 123 -7.79 -10.88 3.66
C LEU A 123 -8.03 -9.39 3.39
N GLY A 124 -9.29 -8.98 3.42
CA GLY A 124 -9.72 -7.61 3.15
C GLY A 124 -9.94 -7.36 1.67
N LYS A 125 -10.72 -6.31 1.37
CA LYS A 125 -11.01 -5.85 0.02
C LYS A 125 -10.72 -4.36 -0.08
N LEU A 126 -9.79 -4.01 -0.97
CA LEU A 126 -9.46 -2.63 -1.29
C LEU A 126 -10.14 -2.22 -2.60
N GLN A 127 -11.23 -1.47 -2.51
CA GLN A 127 -11.97 -1.01 -3.68
C GLN A 127 -11.54 0.41 -4.02
N GLY A 128 -11.06 0.62 -5.24
CA GLY A 128 -10.87 1.96 -5.79
C GLY A 128 -12.01 2.34 -6.73
N THR A 129 -12.46 3.58 -6.65
CA THR A 129 -13.52 4.15 -7.47
C THR A 129 -13.02 5.45 -8.08
N PHE A 130 -12.93 5.50 -9.40
CA PHE A 130 -12.72 6.75 -10.13
C PHE A 130 -14.05 7.49 -10.19
N VAL A 131 -14.15 8.64 -9.54
CA VAL A 131 -15.40 9.42 -9.50
C VAL A 131 -15.44 10.38 -10.68
N ARG A 132 -14.38 11.17 -10.87
CA ARG A 132 -14.21 12.11 -11.97
C ARG A 132 -12.74 12.45 -12.16
N GLU A 133 -12.42 13.21 -13.19
CA GLU A 133 -11.06 13.71 -13.37
C GLU A 133 -10.65 14.57 -12.17
N GLY A 134 -9.44 14.36 -11.66
CA GLY A 134 -8.96 15.02 -10.44
C GLY A 134 -9.46 14.42 -9.12
N PHE A 135 -10.31 13.38 -9.12
CA PHE A 135 -10.88 12.84 -7.88
C PHE A 135 -11.18 11.33 -7.91
N GLY A 136 -10.68 10.61 -6.90
CA GLY A 136 -10.91 9.19 -6.69
C GLY A 136 -11.12 8.85 -5.22
N ILE A 137 -11.76 7.71 -4.98
CA ILE A 137 -12.02 7.19 -3.63
C ILE A 137 -11.39 5.79 -3.52
N VAL A 138 -10.82 5.47 -2.36
CA VAL A 138 -10.35 4.14 -2.01
C VAL A 138 -11.00 3.71 -0.70
N GLU A 139 -11.52 2.48 -0.66
CA GLU A 139 -12.22 1.93 0.49
C GLU A 139 -11.63 0.58 0.87
N LEU A 140 -11.32 0.39 2.15
CA LEU A 140 -10.88 -0.88 2.72
C LEU A 140 -11.97 -1.46 3.61
N THR A 141 -12.40 -2.68 3.27
CA THR A 141 -13.45 -3.43 3.99
C THR A 141 -12.93 -4.80 4.40
N GLY A 142 -13.48 -5.38 5.47
CA GLY A 142 -13.23 -6.77 5.87
C GLY A 142 -11.78 -7.07 6.24
N PHE A 143 -11.02 -6.07 6.71
CA PHE A 143 -9.64 -6.22 7.13
C PHE A 143 -9.48 -5.92 8.63
N PRO A 144 -9.29 -6.93 9.49
CA PRO A 144 -9.14 -6.73 10.94
C PRO A 144 -7.75 -6.17 11.28
N SER A 145 -7.54 -4.88 11.01
CA SER A 145 -6.31 -4.17 11.34
C SER A 145 -6.35 -3.51 12.71
N ASP A 146 -5.25 -2.85 13.08
CA ASP A 146 -5.16 -1.91 14.19
C ASP A 146 -5.14 -0.46 13.64
N SER A 147 -5.36 0.54 14.51
CA SER A 147 -5.38 1.95 14.10
C SER A 147 -4.08 2.44 13.48
N LYS A 148 -2.94 1.82 13.81
CA LYS A 148 -1.62 2.14 13.25
C LYS A 148 -1.46 1.63 11.82
N PHE A 149 -2.32 0.73 11.35
CA PHE A 149 -2.27 0.28 9.96
C PHE A 149 -2.75 1.35 8.97
N CYS A 150 -3.68 2.23 9.36
CA CYS A 150 -4.23 3.23 8.45
C CYS A 150 -3.19 4.24 7.94
N PRO A 151 -2.29 4.82 8.76
CA PRO A 151 -1.20 5.66 8.25
C PRO A 151 -0.34 4.98 7.18
N MET A 152 -0.10 3.67 7.33
CA MET A 152 0.66 2.88 6.33
C MET A 152 -0.10 2.74 5.01
N VAL A 153 -1.43 2.59 5.04
CA VAL A 153 -2.24 2.61 3.80
C VAL A 153 -2.22 4.00 3.18
N THR A 154 -2.36 5.06 3.98
CA THR A 154 -2.28 6.45 3.50
C THR A 154 -0.95 6.71 2.80
N SER A 155 0.18 6.35 3.41
CA SER A 155 1.50 6.55 2.80
C SER A 155 1.65 5.79 1.48
N TRP A 156 1.10 4.58 1.39
CA TRP A 156 1.06 3.80 0.15
C TRP A 156 0.27 4.49 -0.96
N LEU A 157 -0.91 5.03 -0.64
CA LEU A 157 -1.73 5.78 -1.60
C LEU A 157 -1.03 7.07 -2.05
N THR A 158 -0.31 7.74 -1.15
CA THR A 158 0.51 8.91 -1.49
C THR A 158 1.61 8.54 -2.49
N VAL A 159 2.39 7.50 -2.22
CA VAL A 159 3.45 7.03 -3.13
C VAL A 159 2.89 6.54 -4.45
N ALA A 160 1.75 5.84 -4.45
CA ALA A 160 1.07 5.41 -5.66
C ALA A 160 0.63 6.61 -6.52
N SER A 161 0.10 7.66 -5.89
CA SER A 161 -0.33 8.89 -6.57
C SER A 161 0.86 9.64 -7.19
N SER A 162 1.98 9.73 -6.45
CA SER A 162 3.23 10.29 -6.96
C SER A 162 3.78 9.48 -8.15
N THR A 163 3.75 8.15 -8.05
CA THR A 163 4.19 7.24 -9.13
C THR A 163 3.34 7.40 -10.40
N LEU A 164 2.04 7.68 -10.25
CA LEU A 164 1.12 7.98 -11.35
C LEU A 164 1.30 9.40 -11.92
N LYS A 165 2.24 10.19 -11.40
CA LYS A 165 2.46 11.60 -11.75
C LYS A 165 1.20 12.45 -11.59
N LEU A 166 0.40 12.15 -10.56
CA LEU A 166 -0.77 12.94 -10.21
C LEU A 166 -0.32 14.26 -9.58
N SER A 167 -0.36 15.33 -10.36
CA SER A 167 0.12 16.65 -9.96
C SER A 167 -0.62 17.19 -8.74
N GLY A 168 0.12 17.47 -7.66
CA GLY A 168 -0.47 17.97 -6.41
C GLY A 168 -1.50 17.02 -5.81
N ALA A 169 -1.23 15.71 -5.87
CA ALA A 169 -2.11 14.72 -5.27
C ALA A 169 -2.12 14.82 -3.73
N GLU A 170 -3.32 14.85 -3.17
CA GLU A 170 -3.57 14.86 -1.72
C GLU A 170 -4.41 13.63 -1.36
N VAL A 171 -3.99 12.91 -0.32
CA VAL A 171 -4.70 11.73 0.18
C VAL A 171 -5.23 12.04 1.58
N THR A 172 -6.55 12.05 1.73
CA THR A 172 -7.22 12.34 2.99
C THR A 172 -8.05 11.16 3.43
N LYS A 173 -7.88 10.71 4.67
CA LYS A 173 -8.74 9.67 5.24
C LYS A 173 -10.03 10.31 5.75
N THR A 174 -11.18 9.83 5.29
CA THR A 174 -12.51 10.40 5.60
C THR A 174 -13.41 9.50 6.43
N ALA A 175 -13.11 8.19 6.53
CA ALA A 175 -13.79 7.24 7.41
C ALA A 175 -12.81 6.19 7.97
N CYS A 176 -13.09 5.63 9.15
CA CYS A 176 -12.23 4.70 9.87
C CYS A 176 -13.01 3.63 10.63
N MET A 177 -12.75 2.34 10.36
CA MET A 177 -13.34 1.23 11.13
C MET A 177 -13.02 1.27 12.63
N HIS A 178 -11.92 1.92 13.02
CA HIS A 178 -11.57 2.12 14.44
C HIS A 178 -12.35 3.25 15.11
N ASN A 179 -13.11 4.04 14.33
CA ASN A 179 -14.03 5.07 14.82
C ASN A 179 -15.51 4.61 14.65
N ASN A 180 -15.75 3.29 14.59
CA ASN A 180 -17.05 2.66 14.37
C ASN A 180 -17.67 2.89 12.97
N ASP A 181 -16.91 3.39 12.00
CA ASP A 181 -17.37 3.39 10.61
C ASP A 181 -17.41 1.96 10.04
N PRO A 182 -18.26 1.66 9.05
CA PRO A 182 -18.31 0.32 8.45
C PRO A 182 -17.07 -0.04 7.62
N LEU A 183 -16.25 0.95 7.27
CA LEU A 183 -15.05 0.80 6.43
C LEU A 183 -14.03 1.90 6.69
N CYS A 184 -12.81 1.72 6.20
CA CYS A 184 -11.85 2.82 6.09
C CYS A 184 -11.94 3.42 4.68
N ARG A 185 -12.11 4.75 4.59
CA ARG A 185 -12.20 5.47 3.32
C ARG A 185 -11.10 6.51 3.19
N TRP A 186 -10.52 6.58 2.00
CA TRP A 186 -9.60 7.64 1.59
C TRP A 186 -10.12 8.31 0.34
N GLU A 187 -10.01 9.64 0.32
CA GLU A 187 -10.21 10.47 -0.83
C GLU A 187 -8.86 10.87 -1.40
N ILE A 188 -8.74 10.82 -2.73
CA ILE A 188 -7.54 11.21 -3.46
C ILE A 188 -7.95 12.32 -4.41
N HIS A 189 -7.43 13.52 -4.17
CA HIS A 189 -7.64 14.71 -5.01
C HIS A 189 -6.36 15.01 -5.77
N TRP A 190 -6.44 15.35 -7.06
CA TRP A 190 -5.28 15.77 -7.84
C TRP A 190 -5.63 16.88 -8.84
N ARG A 191 -4.64 17.69 -9.22
CA ARG A 191 -4.84 18.74 -10.22
C ARG A 191 -4.92 18.14 -11.61
N ILE A 192 -5.96 18.55 -12.34
CA ILE A 192 -6.05 18.33 -13.77
C ILE A 192 -5.14 19.36 -14.42
N LEU A 193 -3.95 18.93 -14.86
CA LEU A 193 -3.16 19.76 -15.76
C LEU A 193 -3.97 19.85 -17.05
N LYS A 194 -4.54 21.04 -17.33
CA LYS A 194 -5.07 21.32 -18.66
C LYS A 194 -3.91 21.03 -19.62
N ALA A 195 -4.15 20.21 -20.65
CA ALA A 195 -3.19 20.09 -21.73
C ALA A 195 -2.85 21.52 -22.16
N ASP A 196 -1.58 21.89 -22.02
CA ASP A 196 -1.16 23.20 -22.47
C ASP A 196 -1.61 23.35 -23.92
N LYS A 197 -2.23 24.48 -24.24
CA LYS A 197 -2.50 24.80 -25.64
C LYS A 197 -1.16 24.61 -26.37
N PRO A 198 -1.11 23.82 -27.47
CA PRO A 198 0.14 23.64 -28.19
C PRO A 198 0.72 25.02 -28.52
N GLY A 199 1.88 25.35 -27.95
CA GLY A 199 2.59 26.61 -28.19
C GLY A 199 2.81 27.57 -27.00
N GLN A 200 2.43 27.26 -25.75
CA GLN A 200 2.82 28.11 -24.61
C GLN A 200 4.08 27.61 -23.87
N PRO A 201 5.09 28.47 -23.63
CA PRO A 201 6.30 28.09 -22.90
C PRO A 201 6.01 27.87 -21.40
N HIS A 202 6.49 26.76 -20.84
CA HIS A 202 6.29 26.41 -19.43
C HIS A 202 7.07 27.35 -18.49
N ALA A 203 6.39 27.90 -17.48
CA ALA A 203 7.03 28.58 -16.36
C ALA A 203 7.72 27.55 -15.43
N SER A 204 8.95 27.86 -15.01
CA SER A 204 9.84 26.95 -14.29
C SER A 204 9.37 26.63 -12.86
N PHE A 205 9.56 25.36 -12.49
CA PHE A 205 8.94 24.64 -11.38
C PHE A 205 9.52 24.92 -9.97
N ASN A 206 10.14 26.07 -9.71
CA ASN A 206 11.08 26.21 -8.58
C ASN A 206 10.58 26.92 -7.31
N GLN A 207 9.27 27.05 -7.05
CA GLN A 207 8.77 27.76 -5.87
C GLN A 207 7.48 27.19 -5.29
N MET A 208 7.53 26.08 -4.54
CA MET A 208 6.45 25.76 -3.58
C MET A 208 7.00 25.07 -2.33
N THR A 209 6.73 25.68 -1.18
CA THR A 209 6.80 25.08 0.16
C THR A 209 5.47 24.38 0.45
N PHE A 210 5.52 23.18 1.03
CA PHE A 210 4.33 22.38 1.35
C PHE A 210 3.87 22.64 2.79
N PRO A 211 2.55 22.72 3.07
CA PRO A 211 2.04 22.77 4.43
C PRO A 211 2.22 21.40 5.14
N PRO A 212 2.32 21.38 6.48
CA PRO A 212 2.43 20.15 7.25
C PRO A 212 1.17 19.30 7.11
N ILE A 213 1.36 17.98 7.01
CA ILE A 213 0.29 16.97 7.14
C ILE A 213 -0.40 17.22 8.49
N ASN A 214 -1.73 17.32 8.50
CA ASN A 214 -2.49 17.50 9.73
C ASN A 214 -2.93 16.14 10.29
N PRO A 215 -2.26 15.58 11.32
CA PRO A 215 -2.60 14.27 11.90
C PRO A 215 -3.95 14.28 12.67
N SER A 216 -4.62 15.42 12.81
CA SER A 216 -5.90 15.53 13.53
C SER A 216 -7.11 14.91 12.82
N CYS A 217 -6.98 14.41 11.57
CA CYS A 217 -8.08 13.72 10.87
C CYS A 217 -8.59 12.45 11.57
N CYS A 218 -7.91 11.96 12.61
CA CYS A 218 -8.41 10.85 13.44
C CYS A 218 -9.14 11.30 14.72
N ARG A 219 -9.18 12.59 15.08
CA ARG A 219 -9.85 13.04 16.32
C ARG A 219 -11.21 13.68 16.11
N ASP A 220 -11.42 14.46 15.04
CA ASP A 220 -12.67 15.22 14.89
C ASP A 220 -13.13 15.28 13.43
N SER A 221 -14.04 14.38 13.02
CA SER A 221 -14.73 14.49 11.73
C SER A 221 -16.17 14.96 11.95
N PRO A 222 -16.61 16.12 11.40
CA PRO A 222 -17.97 16.65 11.54
C PRO A 222 -19.06 15.88 10.77
N LEU A 223 -18.72 14.78 10.10
CA LEU A 223 -19.65 14.01 9.24
C LEU A 223 -20.45 12.99 10.05
N GLN A 224 -21.28 13.45 10.99
CA GLN A 224 -22.28 12.62 11.68
C GLN A 224 -23.74 12.98 11.34
N LYS A 225 -23.98 13.92 10.42
CA LYS A 225 -25.34 14.31 10.02
C LYS A 225 -25.51 14.30 8.51
N ALA A 226 -25.61 13.10 7.93
CA ALA A 226 -26.48 12.78 6.80
C ALA A 226 -26.09 11.41 6.25
N THR A 227 -26.96 10.40 6.39
CA THR A 227 -27.21 9.41 5.34
C THR A 227 -28.37 8.50 5.75
N ASN A 228 -29.52 8.70 5.10
CA ASN A 228 -30.55 7.69 4.94
C ASN A 228 -30.58 7.26 3.46
N ALA A 229 -30.65 5.94 3.27
CA ALA A 229 -31.16 5.20 2.11
C ALA A 229 -30.54 5.44 0.72
N VAL A 230 -29.67 4.51 0.29
CA VAL A 230 -29.50 4.16 -1.12
C VAL A 230 -29.46 2.64 -1.25
N THR A 231 -30.41 2.09 -2.01
CA THR A 231 -30.55 0.67 -2.35
C THR A 231 -29.68 0.33 -3.58
N PRO A 232 -29.00 -0.83 -3.64
CA PRO A 232 -28.10 -1.14 -4.74
C PRO A 232 -28.82 -1.77 -5.95
N SER A 233 -28.61 -1.20 -7.13
CA SER A 233 -28.98 -1.78 -8.43
C SER A 233 -27.86 -2.68 -8.96
N SER A 234 -28.20 -3.89 -9.38
CA SER A 234 -27.29 -4.89 -9.94
C SER A 234 -26.77 -4.51 -11.33
N ILE A 235 -25.45 -4.43 -11.50
CA ILE A 235 -24.79 -4.25 -12.79
C ILE A 235 -24.20 -5.60 -13.26
N SER A 236 -24.66 -6.05 -14.43
CA SER A 236 -24.14 -7.23 -15.14
C SER A 236 -22.82 -6.89 -15.85
N LEU A 237 -21.78 -7.69 -15.61
CA LEU A 237 -20.43 -7.54 -16.17
C LEU A 237 -20.25 -8.39 -17.44
N LYS A 238 -19.74 -7.78 -18.52
CA LYS A 238 -19.35 -8.49 -19.76
C LYS A 238 -17.90 -9.03 -19.69
N PRO A 239 -17.63 -10.22 -20.26
CA PRO A 239 -16.31 -10.86 -20.24
C PRO A 239 -15.48 -10.45 -21.47
N ALA A 240 -14.67 -9.39 -21.39
CA ALA A 240 -13.79 -9.03 -22.52
C ALA A 240 -12.37 -8.55 -22.14
N VAL A 241 -11.99 -8.54 -20.85
CA VAL A 241 -10.73 -7.88 -20.43
C VAL A 241 -9.68 -8.86 -19.89
N PHE A 242 -9.99 -10.16 -19.77
CA PHE A 242 -9.06 -11.17 -19.24
C PHE A 242 -7.90 -11.53 -20.18
N THR A 243 -7.94 -11.14 -21.46
CA THR A 243 -6.95 -11.57 -22.46
C THR A 243 -5.61 -10.83 -22.34
N ALA A 244 -5.60 -9.56 -21.94
CA ALA A 244 -4.35 -8.76 -21.93
C ALA A 244 -3.38 -9.14 -20.80
N MET A 245 -3.88 -9.68 -19.68
CA MET A 245 -3.04 -10.01 -18.51
C MET A 245 -2.37 -11.40 -18.60
N ARG A 246 -2.94 -12.32 -19.40
CA ARG A 246 -2.34 -13.65 -19.62
C ARG A 246 -1.14 -13.63 -20.58
N THR A 247 -1.13 -12.71 -21.55
CA THR A 247 -0.06 -12.66 -22.57
C THR A 247 1.30 -12.25 -22.00
N VAL A 248 1.33 -11.39 -20.98
CA VAL A 248 2.57 -10.95 -20.32
C VAL A 248 3.19 -12.04 -19.43
N LEU A 249 2.36 -12.97 -18.90
CA LEU A 249 2.83 -14.10 -18.08
C LEU A 249 3.30 -15.28 -18.94
N ALA A 250 2.73 -15.49 -20.13
CA ALA A 250 3.13 -16.58 -21.04
C ALA A 250 4.51 -16.36 -21.70
N LEU A 251 4.96 -15.11 -21.86
CA LEU A 251 6.25 -14.78 -22.48
C LEU A 251 7.47 -15.07 -21.61
N LYS A 252 7.31 -15.32 -20.30
CA LYS A 252 8.42 -15.72 -19.40
C LYS A 252 8.68 -17.22 -19.33
N SER A 253 7.82 -18.06 -19.91
CA SER A 253 7.96 -19.53 -19.87
C SER A 253 8.78 -20.12 -21.03
N ARG A 254 9.30 -19.28 -21.96
CA ARG A 254 9.96 -19.75 -23.19
C ARG A 254 11.46 -19.40 -23.30
N MET A 255 12.11 -18.95 -22.22
CA MET A 255 13.56 -18.71 -22.23
C MET A 255 14.30 -19.74 -21.37
N GLY A 256 14.88 -20.73 -22.05
CA GLY A 256 16.24 -21.19 -21.77
C GLY A 256 16.45 -22.35 -20.79
N THR A 257 16.08 -23.56 -21.18
CA THR A 257 16.80 -24.77 -20.71
C THR A 257 18.17 -24.80 -21.40
N ILE A 258 19.22 -24.36 -20.70
CA ILE A 258 20.60 -24.56 -21.15
C ILE A 258 20.99 -26.01 -20.81
N LEU A 259 21.15 -26.84 -21.85
CA LEU A 259 21.72 -28.18 -21.75
C LEU A 259 23.23 -28.06 -21.51
N ILE A 260 23.70 -28.57 -20.37
CA ILE A 260 25.12 -28.77 -20.07
C ILE A 260 25.54 -30.11 -20.71
N PRO A 261 26.59 -30.17 -21.56
CA PRO A 261 27.07 -31.43 -22.11
C PRO A 261 27.78 -32.25 -21.02
N ARG A 262 27.41 -33.52 -20.89
CA ARG A 262 28.15 -34.54 -20.12
C ARG A 262 29.45 -34.85 -20.87
N GLY A 263 30.59 -34.64 -20.21
CA GLY A 263 31.88 -35.12 -20.68
C GLY A 263 31.92 -36.64 -20.73
N ALA A 264 32.53 -37.17 -21.79
CA ALA A 264 32.84 -38.59 -21.96
C ALA A 264 34.06 -39.00 -21.10
N PRO A 265 34.16 -40.28 -20.70
CA PRO A 265 35.31 -40.78 -19.96
C PRO A 265 36.49 -41.06 -20.91
N GLY A 266 37.67 -40.58 -20.53
CA GLY A 266 38.97 -40.98 -21.04
C GLY A 266 39.90 -41.21 -19.87
#